data_AF-A0A094ITQ1-F1
#
_entry.id   AF-A0A094ITQ1-F1
#
_cell.length_a   1.000
_cell.length_b   1.000
_cell.length_c   1.000
_cell.angle_alpha   90.00
_cell.angle_beta   90.00
_cell.angle_gamma   90.00
#
_symmetry.space_group_name_H-M   'P 1'
#
loop_
_entity.id
_entity.type
_entity.pdbx_description
1 polymer ?
#
loop_
_entity_poly.entity_id
_entity_poly.type
_entity_poly.pdbx_seq_one_letter_code
_entity_poly.pdbx_strand_id
1 'polypeptide(L)'
;MDAHLFGVPVLRALLEGSGPIIAVLVVTVGLRQYWQPVTFTGGSTVHALLMLLTAPVVFTLIGVPNAAGISPHWFGLALGSGTIIYCLFEEAGWRGFLQNALQSWSPVRRYVLVGVLWYLWHLGFLAEGATWANQLMALAVLIGGSFLLGKLADETHAVAVTAAFHLVVNILVFNSLARDVPVTDKLLLIAACVVLWVPILIHWKRTRPVAQL
;
A
#
# COMPACT_ATOMS: atom_id res chain seq x y z
N MET A 1 -26.65 -15.63 9.62
CA MET A 1 -26.55 -16.50 8.41
C MET A 1 -26.24 -15.52 7.31
N ASP A 2 -24.96 -15.25 7.10
CA ASP A 2 -24.55 -14.07 6.32
C ASP A 2 -23.57 -14.54 5.26
N ALA A 3 -23.94 -14.23 4.01
CA ALA A 3 -23.43 -14.86 2.81
C ALA A 3 -21.92 -14.61 2.62
N HIS A 4 -21.13 -15.69 2.69
CA HIS A 4 -19.70 -15.69 2.38
C HIS A 4 -19.46 -16.31 1.00
N LEU A 5 -18.73 -15.60 0.13
CA LEU A 5 -17.88 -16.28 -0.83
C LEU A 5 -16.58 -16.65 -0.09
N PHE A 6 -16.30 -17.94 0.09
CA PHE A 6 -15.05 -18.50 0.62
C PHE A 6 -14.60 -18.12 2.05
N GLY A 7 -15.49 -17.71 2.95
CA GLY A 7 -15.16 -17.59 4.39
C GLY A 7 -14.10 -16.54 4.77
N VAL A 8 -13.72 -15.62 3.87
CA VAL A 8 -12.76 -14.54 4.11
C VAL A 8 -13.37 -13.22 3.61
N PRO A 9 -13.42 -12.13 4.43
CA PRO A 9 -14.08 -10.88 4.04
C PRO A 9 -13.22 -10.01 3.08
N VAL A 10 -12.70 -10.61 2.00
CA VAL A 10 -11.84 -9.95 0.98
C VAL A 10 -12.57 -8.74 0.38
N LEU A 11 -13.85 -8.88 0.07
CA LEU A 11 -14.65 -7.78 -0.50
C LEU A 11 -14.73 -6.57 0.44
N ARG A 12 -14.92 -6.79 1.75
CA ARG A 12 -14.96 -5.71 2.72
C ARG A 12 -13.64 -4.96 2.78
N ALA A 13 -12.52 -5.69 2.84
CA ALA A 13 -11.20 -5.09 2.82
C ALA A 13 -10.99 -4.26 1.54
N LEU A 14 -11.33 -4.81 0.38
CA LEU A 14 -11.23 -4.07 -0.89
C LEU A 14 -12.10 -2.81 -0.91
N LEU A 15 -13.30 -2.84 -0.31
CA LEU A 15 -14.18 -1.66 -0.20
C LEU A 15 -13.59 -0.59 0.71
N GLU A 16 -12.97 -0.97 1.84
CA GLU A 16 -12.27 -0.05 2.75
C GLU A 16 -11.16 0.72 2.01
N GLY A 17 -10.42 0.07 1.11
CA GLY A 17 -9.36 0.68 0.30
C GLY A 17 -9.83 1.33 -0.99
N SER A 18 -11.10 1.14 -1.39
CA SER A 18 -11.61 1.59 -2.68
C SER A 18 -11.88 3.10 -2.75
N GLY A 19 -12.07 3.76 -1.61
CA GLY A 19 -12.42 5.18 -1.58
C GLY A 19 -11.41 6.11 -2.28
N PRO A 20 -10.09 6.01 -1.99
CA PRO A 20 -9.10 6.84 -2.66
C PRO A 20 -9.00 6.57 -4.16
N ILE A 21 -9.14 5.31 -4.61
CA ILE A 21 -9.14 5.02 -6.05
C ILE A 21 -10.44 5.46 -6.73
N ILE A 22 -11.60 5.35 -6.08
CA ILE A 22 -12.87 5.85 -6.62
C ILE A 22 -12.80 7.37 -6.76
N ALA A 23 -12.28 8.08 -5.75
CA ALA A 23 -12.06 9.52 -5.83
C ALA A 23 -11.16 9.87 -7.03
N VAL A 24 -10.08 9.11 -7.24
CA VAL A 24 -9.23 9.30 -8.41
C VAL A 24 -9.92 8.95 -9.71
N LEU A 25 -10.65 7.85 -9.83
CA LEU A 25 -11.35 7.49 -11.06
C LEU A 25 -12.40 8.54 -11.41
N VAL A 26 -13.16 9.04 -10.44
CA VAL A 26 -14.12 10.15 -10.66
C VAL A 26 -13.39 11.41 -11.11
N VAL A 27 -12.25 11.75 -10.52
CA VAL A 27 -11.52 13.00 -10.84
C VAL A 27 -10.64 12.88 -12.09
N THR A 28 -10.18 11.68 -12.44
CA THR A 28 -9.19 11.45 -13.51
C THR A 28 -9.74 10.77 -14.76
N VAL A 29 -11.03 10.43 -14.83
CA VAL A 29 -11.72 10.21 -16.11
C VAL A 29 -11.61 11.50 -16.94
N GLY A 30 -10.59 11.54 -17.80
CA GLY A 30 -10.27 12.68 -18.68
C GLY A 30 -9.02 13.49 -18.30
N LEU A 31 -8.42 13.34 -17.12
CA LEU A 31 -7.33 14.22 -16.64
C LEU A 31 -5.98 13.49 -16.45
N ARG A 32 -5.44 12.95 -17.55
CA ARG A 32 -4.14 12.23 -17.56
C ARG A 32 -2.96 13.04 -17.04
N GLN A 33 -3.04 14.37 -17.08
CA GLN A 33 -1.99 15.28 -16.60
C GLN A 33 -1.69 15.14 -15.10
N TYR A 34 -2.65 14.69 -14.28
CA TYR A 34 -2.45 14.48 -12.85
C TYR A 34 -1.79 13.15 -12.49
N TRP A 35 -1.51 12.30 -13.48
CA TRP A 35 -0.72 11.07 -13.32
C TRP A 35 0.77 11.29 -13.61
N GLN A 36 1.23 12.54 -13.60
CA GLN A 36 2.63 12.90 -13.82
C GLN A 36 3.15 13.77 -12.66
N PRO A 37 4.41 13.57 -12.23
CA PRO A 37 5.40 12.63 -12.77
C PRO A 37 5.27 11.18 -12.27
N VAL A 38 4.52 10.92 -11.19
CA VAL A 38 4.36 9.56 -10.65
C VAL A 38 3.27 8.80 -11.42
N THR A 39 3.67 7.76 -12.15
CA THR A 39 2.75 6.90 -12.92
C THR A 39 2.56 5.55 -12.23
N PHE A 40 1.74 4.66 -12.79
CA PHE A 40 1.50 3.34 -12.21
C PHE A 40 2.79 2.51 -12.10
N THR A 41 3.57 2.42 -13.18
CA THR A 41 4.80 1.60 -13.24
C THR A 41 6.10 2.40 -13.17
N GLY A 42 6.03 3.73 -13.22
CA GLY A 42 7.21 4.57 -13.37
C GLY A 42 8.04 4.20 -14.60
N GLY A 43 9.36 4.26 -14.47
CA GLY A 43 10.30 4.02 -15.57
C GLY A 43 10.53 2.55 -15.97
N SER A 44 9.92 1.56 -15.31
CA SER A 44 10.08 0.15 -15.70
C SER A 44 8.92 -0.75 -15.25
N THR A 45 8.12 -1.21 -16.21
CA THR A 45 7.01 -2.15 -15.98
C THR A 45 7.48 -3.48 -15.39
N VAL A 46 8.63 -4.00 -15.83
CA VAL A 46 9.15 -5.29 -15.32
C VAL A 46 9.43 -5.20 -13.83
N HIS A 47 10.16 -4.17 -13.38
CA HIS A 47 10.45 -4.00 -11.96
C HIS A 47 9.17 -3.74 -11.15
N ALA A 48 8.25 -2.94 -11.68
CA ALA A 48 6.95 -2.71 -11.05
C ALA A 48 6.17 -4.03 -10.84
N LEU A 49 6.11 -4.90 -11.85
CA LEU A 49 5.47 -6.21 -11.75
C LEU A 49 6.18 -7.11 -10.74
N LEU A 50 7.51 -7.16 -10.75
CA LEU A 50 8.27 -7.93 -9.77
C LEU A 50 7.96 -7.46 -8.35
N MET A 51 7.93 -6.15 -8.10
CA MET A 51 7.58 -5.58 -6.80
C MET A 51 6.18 -6.02 -6.34
N LEU A 52 5.18 -5.95 -7.22
CA LEU A 52 3.79 -6.29 -6.89
C LEU A 52 3.58 -7.80 -6.69
N LEU A 53 4.25 -8.64 -7.48
CA LEU A 53 4.10 -10.09 -7.42
C LEU A 53 4.82 -10.74 -6.23
N THR A 54 5.81 -10.07 -5.64
CA THR A 54 6.56 -10.60 -4.49
C THR A 54 5.64 -11.04 -3.35
N ALA A 55 4.74 -10.17 -2.87
CA ALA A 55 3.92 -10.51 -1.71
C ALA A 55 2.95 -11.67 -1.97
N PRO A 56 2.15 -11.70 -3.05
CA PRO A 56 1.34 -12.87 -3.40
C PRO A 56 2.15 -14.17 -3.47
N VAL A 57 3.32 -14.14 -4.11
CA VAL A 57 4.18 -15.33 -4.24
C VAL A 57 4.74 -15.78 -2.88
N VAL A 58 5.35 -14.87 -2.12
CA VAL A 58 5.93 -15.15 -0.81
C VAL A 58 4.88 -15.72 0.15
N PHE A 59 3.69 -15.13 0.18
CA PHE A 59 2.65 -15.51 1.13
C PHE A 59 2.07 -16.88 0.77
N THR A 60 1.95 -17.16 -0.53
CA THR A 60 1.54 -18.48 -1.01
C THR A 60 2.57 -19.54 -0.65
N LEU A 61 3.87 -19.26 -0.87
CA LEU A 61 4.94 -20.23 -0.64
C LEU A 61 5.15 -20.53 0.85
N ILE A 62 5.15 -19.50 1.70
CA ILE A 62 5.29 -19.67 3.16
C ILE A 62 4.02 -20.30 3.75
N GLY A 63 2.85 -19.90 3.23
CA GLY A 63 1.55 -20.30 3.78
C GLY A 63 1.21 -19.49 5.04
N VAL A 64 -0.06 -19.15 5.18
CA VAL A 64 -0.55 -18.34 6.31
C VAL A 64 -1.61 -19.14 7.09
N PRO A 65 -1.35 -19.47 8.36
CA PRO A 65 -2.33 -20.14 9.21
C PRO A 65 -3.63 -19.33 9.31
N ASN A 66 -4.77 -20.02 9.29
CA ASN A 66 -6.07 -19.37 9.39
C ASN A 66 -7.07 -20.25 10.15
N ALA A 67 -7.99 -19.61 10.87
CA ALA A 67 -9.05 -20.30 11.61
C ALA A 67 -10.18 -20.83 10.71
N ALA A 68 -10.19 -20.45 9.42
CA ALA A 68 -11.24 -20.82 8.47
C ALA A 68 -11.08 -22.23 7.88
N GLY A 69 -10.01 -22.97 8.24
CA GLY A 69 -9.74 -24.31 7.71
C GLY A 69 -9.34 -24.32 6.24
N ILE A 70 -9.03 -23.16 5.65
CA ILE A 70 -8.54 -23.03 4.27
C ILE A 70 -7.07 -23.45 4.23
N SER A 71 -6.63 -24.09 3.15
CA SER A 71 -5.21 -24.37 2.94
C SER A 71 -4.36 -23.11 3.18
N PRO A 72 -3.30 -23.16 4.02
CA PRO A 72 -2.47 -22.01 4.31
C PRO A 72 -1.91 -21.31 3.07
N HIS A 73 -1.64 -22.06 2.00
CA HIS A 73 -1.11 -21.52 0.74
C HIS A 73 -2.17 -20.73 -0.03
N TRP A 74 -3.40 -21.25 -0.12
CA TRP A 74 -4.51 -20.56 -0.78
C TRP A 74 -4.93 -19.31 0.01
N PHE A 75 -4.93 -19.41 1.34
CA PHE A 75 -5.17 -18.25 2.20
C PHE A 75 -4.06 -17.20 2.06
N GLY A 76 -2.79 -17.64 2.01
CA GLY A 76 -1.65 -16.76 1.75
C GLY A 76 -1.74 -16.03 0.41
N LEU A 77 -2.13 -16.73 -0.67
CA LEU A 77 -2.37 -16.12 -1.97
C LEU A 77 -3.44 -15.03 -1.91
N ALA A 78 -4.58 -15.34 -1.27
CA ALA A 78 -5.68 -14.40 -1.13
C ALA A 78 -5.28 -13.19 -0.29
N LEU A 79 -4.58 -13.39 0.83
CA LEU A 79 -4.10 -12.34 1.71
C LEU A 79 -3.08 -11.43 0.99
N GLY A 80 -2.07 -12.01 0.35
CA GLY A 80 -1.03 -11.25 -0.36
C GLY A 80 -1.60 -10.46 -1.54
N SER A 81 -2.44 -11.11 -2.36
CA SER A 81 -3.07 -10.46 -3.52
C SER A 81 -4.07 -9.38 -3.10
N GLY A 82 -4.96 -9.70 -2.15
CA GLY A 82 -5.97 -8.76 -1.66
C GLY A 82 -5.34 -7.52 -1.03
N THR A 83 -4.27 -7.71 -0.24
CA THR A 83 -3.55 -6.59 0.38
C THR A 83 -2.80 -5.74 -0.63
N ILE A 84 -2.15 -6.34 -1.63
CA ILE A 84 -1.48 -5.56 -2.68
C ILE A 84 -2.49 -4.76 -3.52
N ILE A 85 -3.63 -5.35 -3.87
CA ILE A 85 -4.69 -4.66 -4.61
C ILE A 85 -5.23 -3.49 -3.79
N TYR A 86 -5.49 -3.72 -2.50
CA TYR A 86 -5.88 -2.67 -1.56
C TYR A 86 -4.85 -1.52 -1.55
N CYS A 87 -3.57 -1.84 -1.38
CA CYS A 87 -2.52 -0.84 -1.33
C CYS A 87 -2.38 -0.09 -2.66
N LEU A 88 -2.53 -0.78 -3.80
CA LEU A 88 -2.56 -0.15 -5.11
C LEU A 88 -3.68 0.88 -5.24
N PHE A 89 -4.86 0.58 -4.70
CA PHE A 89 -6.00 1.50 -4.71
C PHE A 89 -5.73 2.75 -3.90
N GLU A 90 -5.23 2.59 -2.67
CA GLU A 90 -4.84 3.73 -1.83
C GLU A 90 -3.72 4.54 -2.48
N GLU A 91 -2.64 3.89 -2.92
CA GLU A 91 -1.46 4.58 -3.45
C GLU A 91 -1.71 5.26 -4.80
N ALA A 92 -2.61 4.73 -5.63
CA ALA A 92 -3.08 5.43 -6.82
C ALA A 92 -3.72 6.79 -6.44
N GLY A 93 -4.53 6.80 -5.37
CA GLY A 93 -5.08 7.98 -4.73
C GLY A 93 -4.02 8.96 -4.26
N TRP A 94 -3.22 8.50 -3.30
CA TRP A 94 -2.31 9.34 -2.55
C TRP A 94 -1.10 9.79 -3.38
N ARG A 95 -0.46 8.87 -4.10
CA ARG A 95 0.83 9.10 -4.79
C ARG A 95 0.63 9.33 -6.27
N GLY A 96 -0.25 8.54 -6.90
CA GLY A 96 -0.56 8.65 -8.33
C GLY A 96 -1.34 9.91 -8.70
N PHE A 97 -2.13 10.47 -7.77
CA PHE A 97 -2.93 11.67 -8.02
C PHE A 97 -2.61 12.82 -7.08
N LEU A 98 -2.88 12.70 -5.77
CA LEU A 98 -2.81 13.85 -4.86
C LEU A 98 -1.37 14.40 -4.74
N GLN A 99 -0.37 13.54 -4.61
CA GLN A 99 1.03 13.94 -4.58
C GLN A 99 1.45 14.63 -5.91
N ASN A 100 0.97 14.13 -7.05
CA ASN A 100 1.20 14.76 -8.35
C ASN A 100 0.53 16.13 -8.47
N ALA A 101 -0.72 16.26 -8.01
CA ALA A 101 -1.44 17.54 -8.00
C ALA A 101 -0.74 18.61 -7.13
N LEU A 102 0.05 18.18 -6.15
CA LEU A 102 0.79 19.03 -5.22
C LEU A 102 2.28 19.20 -5.61
N GLN A 103 2.69 18.89 -6.84
CA GLN A 103 4.11 18.97 -7.28
C GLN A 103 4.70 20.39 -7.22
N SER A 104 3.88 21.44 -7.25
CA SER A 104 4.34 22.81 -7.07
C SER A 104 4.73 23.14 -5.61
N TRP A 105 4.39 22.26 -4.65
CA TRP A 105 4.71 22.43 -3.25
C TRP A 105 6.04 21.78 -2.90
N SER A 106 6.69 22.22 -1.82
CA SER A 106 7.89 21.55 -1.35
C SER A 106 7.58 20.12 -0.88
N PRO A 107 8.50 19.15 -1.04
CA PRO A 107 8.26 17.74 -0.72
C PRO A 107 7.72 17.53 0.70
N VAL A 108 8.30 18.24 1.69
CA VAL A 108 7.88 18.17 3.10
C VAL A 108 6.41 18.55 3.27
N ARG A 109 5.98 19.68 2.70
CA ARG A 109 4.59 20.16 2.83
C ARG A 109 3.61 19.15 2.23
N ARG A 110 3.97 18.58 1.09
CA ARG A 110 3.17 17.58 0.40
C ARG A 110 3.05 16.29 1.21
N TYR A 111 4.16 15.75 1.74
CA TYR A 111 4.14 14.51 2.51
C TYR A 111 3.36 14.66 3.81
N VAL A 112 3.48 15.81 4.49
CA VAL A 112 2.69 16.13 5.68
C VAL A 112 1.20 16.22 5.32
N LEU A 113 0.83 16.95 4.28
CA LEU A 113 -0.57 17.09 3.88
C LEU A 113 -1.18 15.72 3.52
N VAL A 114 -0.49 14.91 2.72
CA VAL A 114 -0.94 13.56 2.38
C VAL A 114 -1.07 12.71 3.65
N GLY A 115 -0.11 12.77 4.58
CA GLY A 115 -0.17 12.02 5.83
C GLY A 115 -1.33 12.41 6.75
N VAL A 116 -1.64 13.71 6.85
CA VAL A 116 -2.80 14.22 7.60
C VAL A 116 -4.10 13.76 6.96
N LEU A 117 -4.24 13.90 5.64
CA LEU A 117 -5.43 13.44 4.92
C LEU A 117 -5.60 11.92 5.00
N TRP A 118 -4.49 11.18 4.98
CA TRP A 118 -4.48 9.74 5.17
C TRP A 118 -4.90 9.34 6.59
N TYR A 119 -4.51 10.09 7.62
CA TYR A 119 -5.05 9.93 8.98
C TYR A 119 -6.56 10.20 9.05
N LEU A 120 -7.02 11.31 8.45
CA LEU A 120 -8.44 11.62 8.41
C LEU A 120 -9.24 10.55 7.66
N TRP A 121 -8.69 9.96 6.61
CA TRP A 121 -9.30 8.88 5.84
C TRP A 121 -9.66 7.65 6.69
N HIS A 122 -8.82 7.31 7.67
CA HIS A 122 -9.04 6.13 8.52
C HIS A 122 -10.16 6.31 9.55
N LEU A 123 -10.59 7.55 9.82
CA LEU A 123 -11.64 7.88 10.78
C LEU A 123 -11.45 7.23 12.17
N GLY A 124 -10.22 6.85 12.53
CA GLY A 124 -9.92 6.11 13.76
C GLY A 124 -10.26 6.87 15.05
N PHE A 125 -10.41 8.20 14.94
CA PHE A 125 -10.85 9.08 16.02
C PHE A 125 -12.35 8.99 16.33
N LEU A 126 -13.14 8.33 15.47
CA LEU A 126 -14.56 8.02 15.72
C LEU A 126 -14.76 6.63 16.33
N ALA A 127 -13.71 5.81 16.43
CA ALA A 127 -13.80 4.47 16.96
C ALA A 127 -14.05 4.46 18.47
N GLU A 128 -14.81 3.46 18.95
CA GLU A 128 -14.94 3.21 20.38
C GLU A 128 -13.56 2.96 21.01
N GLY A 129 -13.26 3.64 22.13
CA GLY A 129 -11.95 3.57 22.77
C GLY A 129 -10.87 4.48 22.15
N ALA A 130 -11.24 5.41 21.27
CA ALA A 130 -10.33 6.47 20.83
C ALA A 130 -9.88 7.34 22.03
N THR A 131 -8.56 7.54 22.15
CA THR A 131 -7.94 8.38 23.17
C THR A 131 -6.99 9.35 22.52
N TRP A 132 -6.72 10.50 23.13
CA TRP A 132 -5.74 11.45 22.59
C TRP A 132 -4.38 10.81 22.33
N ALA A 133 -3.92 9.93 23.23
CA ALA A 133 -2.64 9.26 23.08
C ALA A 133 -2.59 8.34 21.84
N ASN A 134 -3.61 7.49 21.64
CA ASN A 134 -3.62 6.58 20.49
C ASN A 134 -3.82 7.32 19.15
N GLN A 135 -4.60 8.39 19.13
CA GLN A 135 -4.82 9.19 17.93
C GLN A 135 -3.59 10.02 17.54
N LEU A 136 -2.89 10.61 18.50
CA LEU A 136 -1.62 11.31 18.24
C LEU A 136 -0.55 10.35 17.74
N MET A 137 -0.49 9.13 18.28
CA MET A 137 0.40 8.08 17.78
C MET A 137 0.04 7.69 16.35
N ALA A 138 -1.24 7.44 16.05
CA ALA A 138 -1.71 7.09 14.72
C ALA A 138 -1.39 8.19 13.69
N LEU A 139 -1.64 9.45 14.04
CA LEU A 139 -1.29 10.60 13.21
C LEU A 139 0.23 10.66 12.93
N ALA A 140 1.06 10.48 13.96
CA ALA A 140 2.51 10.48 13.81
C ALA A 140 2.99 9.33 12.90
N VAL A 141 2.44 8.13 13.06
CA VAL A 141 2.74 6.96 12.23
C VAL A 141 2.34 7.20 10.77
N LEU A 142 1.15 7.75 10.52
CA LEU A 142 0.67 7.98 9.16
C LEU A 142 1.40 9.13 8.46
N ILE A 143 1.79 10.18 9.19
CA ILE A 143 2.69 11.21 8.66
C ILE A 143 4.06 10.58 8.34
N GLY A 144 4.66 9.84 9.27
CA GLY A 144 5.96 9.18 9.06
C GLY A 144 5.95 8.20 7.89
N GLY A 145 4.92 7.37 7.79
CA GLY A 145 4.68 6.47 6.65
C GLY A 145 4.51 7.26 5.35
N SER A 146 3.82 8.40 5.40
CA SER A 146 3.67 9.28 4.24
C SER A 146 4.98 9.86 3.75
N PHE A 147 5.90 10.23 4.65
CA PHE A 147 7.25 10.64 4.26
C PHE A 147 8.01 9.53 3.53
N LEU A 148 7.98 8.31 4.08
CA LEU A 148 8.69 7.17 3.47
C LEU A 148 8.14 6.86 2.07
N LEU A 149 6.83 6.67 1.96
CA LEU A 149 6.17 6.33 0.69
C LEU A 149 6.24 7.50 -0.30
N GLY A 150 6.09 8.73 0.17
CA GLY A 150 6.17 9.92 -0.68
C GLY A 150 7.56 10.10 -1.30
N LYS A 151 8.61 9.91 -0.50
CA LYS A 151 10.00 9.92 -0.99
C LYS A 151 10.25 8.79 -2.00
N LEU A 152 9.72 7.59 -1.72
CA LEU A 152 9.84 6.45 -2.62
C LEU A 152 9.09 6.70 -3.94
N ALA A 153 7.95 7.37 -3.91
CA ALA A 153 7.20 7.79 -5.09
C ALA A 153 8.02 8.79 -5.93
N ASP A 154 8.64 9.78 -5.29
CA ASP A 154 9.48 10.77 -5.98
C ASP A 154 10.73 10.15 -6.60
N GLU A 155 11.38 9.21 -5.89
CA GLU A 155 12.57 8.55 -6.41
C GLU A 155 12.22 7.57 -7.52
N THR A 156 11.10 6.86 -7.42
CA THR A 156 10.79 5.76 -8.35
C THR A 156 9.83 6.14 -9.47
N HIS A 157 9.05 7.20 -9.28
CA HIS A 157 7.92 7.60 -10.10
C HIS A 157 6.88 6.50 -10.31
N ALA A 158 6.79 5.52 -9.39
CA ALA A 158 5.99 4.32 -9.54
C ALA A 158 5.07 4.07 -8.33
N VAL A 159 3.75 4.14 -8.55
CA VAL A 159 2.74 3.72 -7.56
C VAL A 159 2.92 2.25 -7.17
N ALA A 160 3.29 1.38 -8.11
CA ALA A 160 3.52 -0.03 -7.84
C ALA A 160 4.57 -0.27 -6.73
N VAL A 161 5.61 0.56 -6.69
CA VAL A 161 6.66 0.46 -5.67
C VAL A 161 6.14 0.93 -4.31
N THR A 162 5.40 2.04 -4.28
CA THR A 162 4.84 2.54 -3.01
C THR A 162 3.77 1.60 -2.47
N ALA A 163 2.97 0.96 -3.33
CA ALA A 163 1.97 -0.02 -2.92
C ALA A 163 2.61 -1.27 -2.29
N ALA A 164 3.73 -1.75 -2.85
CA ALA A 164 4.50 -2.83 -2.26
C ALA A 164 5.00 -2.47 -0.85
N PHE A 165 5.54 -1.26 -0.64
CA PHE A 165 6.00 -0.84 0.69
C PHE A 165 4.84 -0.49 1.64
N HIS A 166 3.71 0.00 1.13
CA HIS A 166 2.51 0.25 1.93
C HIS A 166 1.98 -1.08 2.52
N LEU A 167 2.07 -2.21 1.80
CA LEU A 167 1.68 -3.51 2.34
C LEU A 167 2.33 -3.83 3.70
N VAL A 168 3.56 -3.37 3.95
CA VAL A 168 4.24 -3.52 5.25
C VAL A 168 3.44 -2.89 6.38
N VAL A 169 2.99 -1.65 6.20
CA VAL A 169 2.17 -0.93 7.19
C VAL A 169 0.79 -1.55 7.28
N ASN A 170 0.22 -1.93 6.14
CA ASN A 170 -1.13 -2.46 6.06
C ASN A 170 -1.25 -3.76 6.87
N ILE A 171 -0.34 -4.72 6.68
CA ILE A 171 -0.39 -6.02 7.37
C ILE A 171 -0.16 -5.91 8.87
N LEU A 172 0.67 -4.96 9.30
CA LEU A 172 0.95 -4.77 10.72
C LEU A 172 -0.22 -4.09 11.45
N VAL A 173 -0.89 -3.13 10.81
CA VAL A 173 -1.74 -2.17 11.52
C VAL A 173 -3.20 -2.16 11.05
N PHE A 174 -3.45 -2.12 9.74
CA PHE A 174 -4.77 -1.73 9.20
C PHE A 174 -5.52 -2.85 8.48
N ASN A 175 -4.84 -3.93 8.11
CA ASN A 175 -5.43 -4.98 7.28
C ASN A 175 -6.38 -5.88 8.08
N SER A 176 -7.67 -5.80 7.78
CA SER A 176 -8.68 -6.65 8.41
C SER A 176 -8.52 -8.14 8.07
N LEU A 177 -7.93 -8.50 6.92
CA LEU A 177 -7.64 -9.88 6.53
C LEU A 177 -6.45 -10.48 7.30
N ALA A 178 -5.50 -9.65 7.71
CA ALA A 178 -4.35 -10.07 8.50
C ALA A 178 -4.61 -9.99 10.01
N ARG A 179 -5.80 -9.57 10.47
CA ARG A 179 -6.07 -9.27 11.88
C ARG A 179 -5.68 -10.42 12.81
N ASP A 180 -6.11 -11.62 12.47
CA ASP A 180 -5.93 -12.83 13.30
C ASP A 180 -4.61 -13.56 13.02
N VAL A 181 -3.79 -13.06 12.08
CA VAL A 181 -2.47 -13.62 11.81
C VAL A 181 -1.52 -13.23 12.96
N PRO A 182 -0.79 -14.19 13.57
CA PRO A 182 0.18 -13.89 14.62
C PRO A 182 1.22 -12.86 14.19
N VAL A 183 1.64 -12.00 15.11
CA VAL A 183 2.63 -10.94 14.82
C VAL A 183 3.95 -11.52 14.33
N THR A 184 4.38 -12.68 14.85
CA THR A 184 5.58 -13.38 14.39
C THR A 184 5.49 -13.75 12.90
N ASP A 185 4.34 -14.25 12.47
CA ASP A 185 4.11 -14.66 11.08
C ASP A 185 4.04 -13.44 10.17
N LYS A 186 3.37 -12.36 10.60
CA LYS A 186 3.38 -11.06 9.90
C LYS A 186 4.80 -10.56 9.68
N LEU A 187 5.64 -10.59 10.71
CA LEU A 187 7.03 -10.14 10.63
C LEU A 187 7.86 -11.02 9.70
N LEU A 188 7.66 -12.34 9.71
CA LEU A 188 8.32 -13.27 8.77
C LEU A 188 7.96 -12.95 7.32
N LEU A 189 6.66 -12.79 7.03
CA LEU A 189 6.16 -12.48 5.68
C LEU A 189 6.73 -11.14 5.16
N ILE A 190 6.75 -10.11 6.02
CA ILE A 190 7.31 -8.80 5.71
C ILE A 190 8.81 -8.89 5.46
N ALA A 191 9.55 -9.58 6.34
CA ALA A 191 10.99 -9.74 6.20
C ALA A 191 11.34 -10.44 4.89
N ALA A 192 10.62 -11.51 4.53
CA ALA A 192 10.79 -12.22 3.27
C ALA A 192 10.52 -11.32 2.05
N CYS A 193 9.47 -10.49 2.10
CA CYS A 193 9.20 -9.54 1.02
C CYS A 193 10.31 -8.48 0.88
N VAL A 194 10.75 -7.88 1.99
CA VAL A 194 11.80 -6.85 2.00
C VAL A 194 13.13 -7.40 1.45
N VAL A 195 13.50 -8.62 1.83
CA VAL A 195 14.71 -9.30 1.33
C VAL A 195 14.68 -9.44 -0.20
N LEU A 196 13.51 -9.64 -0.81
CA LEU A 196 13.37 -9.74 -2.27
C LEU A 196 13.22 -8.37 -2.94
N TRP A 197 12.51 -7.42 -2.33
CA TRP A 197 12.32 -6.08 -2.87
C TRP A 197 13.59 -5.25 -2.93
N VAL A 198 14.46 -5.35 -1.93
CA VAL A 198 15.70 -4.55 -1.88
C VAL A 198 16.60 -4.81 -3.10
N PRO A 199 16.92 -6.06 -3.49
CA PRO A 199 17.65 -6.36 -4.72
C PRO A 199 16.96 -5.84 -5.99
N ILE A 200 15.62 -5.96 -6.08
CA ILE A 200 14.85 -5.46 -7.23
C ILE A 200 15.02 -3.93 -7.34
N LEU A 201 14.91 -3.20 -6.24
CA LEU A 201 15.10 -1.75 -6.21
C LEU A 201 16.54 -1.34 -6.54
N ILE A 202 17.54 -2.06 -6.01
CA ILE A 202 18.95 -1.81 -6.32
C ILE A 202 19.20 -2.02 -7.81
N HIS A 203 18.68 -3.10 -8.38
CA HIS A 203 18.80 -3.37 -9.81
C HIS A 203 18.11 -2.29 -10.64
N TRP A 204 16.88 -1.91 -10.29
CA TRP A 204 16.15 -0.83 -10.96
C TRP A 204 16.96 0.46 -10.97
N LYS A 205 17.51 0.87 -9.83
CA LYS A 205 18.30 2.10 -9.73
C LYS A 205 19.53 2.07 -10.65
N ARG A 206 20.17 0.90 -10.83
CA ARG A 206 21.34 0.73 -11.70
C ARG A 206 21.00 0.74 -13.19
N THR A 207 19.82 0.25 -13.57
CA THR A 207 19.41 0.18 -14.98
C THR A 207 18.69 1.42 -15.48
N ARG A 208 18.43 2.41 -14.60
CA ARG A 208 17.87 3.69 -15.03
C ARG A 208 18.88 4.40 -15.92
N PRO A 209 18.49 4.84 -17.14
CA PRO A 209 19.27 5.80 -17.87
C PRO A 209 19.52 7.00 -16.96
N VAL A 210 20.77 7.45 -16.83
CA VAL A 210 21.06 8.73 -16.19
C VAL A 210 20.21 9.76 -16.94
N ALA A 211 19.28 10.41 -16.24
CA ALA A 211 18.57 11.53 -16.83
C ALA A 211 19.64 12.56 -17.21
N GLN A 212 19.80 12.79 -18.51
CA GLN A 212 20.50 13.98 -18.98
C GLN A 212 19.61 15.15 -18.57
N LEU A 213 19.97 15.79 -17.45
CA LEU A 213 19.43 17.08 -17.04
C LEU A 213 19.86 18.14 -18.05
#